data_AF-A0A0B5I052-F1
#
_entry.id   AF-A0A0B5I052-F1
#
_cell.length_a   1.000
_cell.length_b   1.000
_cell.length_c   1.000
_cell.angle_alpha   90.00
_cell.angle_beta   90.00
_cell.angle_gamma   90.00
#
_symmetry.space_group_name_H-M   'P 1'
#
loop_
_entity.id
_entity.type
_entity.pdbx_description
1 polymer ?
#
loop_
_entity_poly.entity_id
_entity_poly.type
_entity_poly.pdbx_seq_one_letter_code
_entity_poly.pdbx_strand_id
1 'polypeptide(L)'
;MRYNKEIFDKEVAYYKKALGKEKAKNIFVCGKINRDAFFSFAPFSRAASELKMDMHVSMGYKNKGYEVLFDVWKTYENLLAKKSGAAEKALREVFDKANIKGLEKFFEKPDLILKVGAKGFEGDLKLAYKTKWFRPFMAVKLKKTTDAVVENVFAIKKSEKFGIGFELIREKEFLAHPLQDYMDSYAIAYDMFLSSKFCRSISIKASTPRSGLRDVPEKVSELSTTLLGLELSKDIKLPVFKAYKKLSKALRLDRIKTNEASFFISGKGYHGKHLFGEMIGYPSPDLKTKWNSPGGIIYKFHWYPQAMVDPRPPRTRLAFTSTVPIDIFVDSTLVDYKKMRARNREIAAIMEKCEKIVVRSNIKNGCDFEVGLVKKDGTRRLIMDSDSDARYIIEPQILKIMKKKTGMMANIPGGEAFTTPTYVIGRIVGDVIINVDRSYRLDKDNLFIVEAEKNGYKLISAPKIVGDAFRKRKRDAWKTILEQEKNKSLDKEIIELKKRNFNHVGEFAINTSPSARLCDYLIVNEKIANMIHVAFGSGFEVDAATEYHMDVVIDSPRQKLDIYGVDKKKNRHWIIKSGAFVL
;
A
#
# COMPACT_ATOMS: atom_id res chain seq x y z
N MET A 1 23.76 7.33 14.95
CA MET A 1 22.94 7.37 13.73
C MET A 1 23.83 7.14 12.52
N ARG A 2 23.37 6.37 11.53
CA ARG A 2 24.13 6.10 10.27
C ARG A 2 24.39 7.38 9.46
N TYR A 3 23.49 8.35 9.58
CA TYR A 3 23.59 9.66 8.93
C TYR A 3 23.96 10.75 9.93
N ASN A 4 24.55 11.83 9.43
CA ASN A 4 24.87 12.99 10.26
C ASN A 4 23.60 13.83 10.48
N LYS A 5 22.93 13.62 11.62
CA LYS A 5 21.71 14.35 11.99
C LYS A 5 21.92 15.85 12.08
N GLU A 6 23.05 16.33 12.58
CA GLU A 6 23.31 17.78 12.66
C GLU A 6 23.41 18.41 11.28
N ILE A 7 24.06 17.74 10.33
CA ILE A 7 24.10 18.18 8.93
C ILE A 7 22.69 18.13 8.34
N PHE A 8 21.93 17.06 8.56
CA PHE A 8 20.54 16.97 8.11
C PHE A 8 19.71 18.15 8.63
N ASP A 9 19.77 18.44 9.93
CA ASP A 9 19.03 19.53 10.56
C ASP A 9 19.48 20.91 10.01
N LYS A 10 20.77 21.12 9.75
CA LYS A 10 21.29 22.33 9.07
C LYS A 10 20.76 22.46 7.65
N GLU A 11 20.65 21.34 6.93
CA GLU A 11 20.12 21.29 5.56
C GLU A 11 18.60 21.51 5.52
N VAL A 12 17.86 21.00 6.51
CA VAL A 12 16.45 21.34 6.76
C VAL A 12 16.31 22.85 7.02
N ALA A 13 17.16 23.42 7.89
CA ALA A 13 17.11 24.84 8.22
C ALA A 13 17.37 25.74 6.98
N TYR A 14 18.27 25.32 6.08
CA TYR A 14 18.49 25.98 4.80
C TYR A 14 17.19 26.05 3.97
N TYR A 15 16.51 24.92 3.78
CA TYR A 15 15.25 24.90 3.03
C TYR A 15 14.14 25.67 3.74
N LYS A 16 14.03 25.58 5.07
CA LYS A 16 13.05 26.36 5.84
C LYS A 16 13.25 27.86 5.67
N LYS A 17 14.50 28.33 5.69
CA LYS A 17 14.80 29.76 5.48
C LYS A 17 14.43 30.22 4.06
N ALA A 18 14.66 29.38 3.05
CA ALA A 18 14.31 29.69 1.68
C ALA A 18 12.80 29.69 1.44
N LEU A 19 12.10 28.66 1.94
CA LEU A 19 10.66 28.48 1.76
C LEU A 19 9.83 29.39 2.66
N GLY A 20 10.29 29.70 3.87
CA GLY A 20 9.54 30.50 4.85
C GLY A 20 9.33 31.96 4.44
N LYS A 21 10.02 32.42 3.40
CA LYS A 21 9.76 33.72 2.76
C LYS A 21 8.55 33.67 1.83
N GLU A 22 8.19 32.48 1.37
CA GLU A 22 7.08 32.25 0.46
C GLU A 22 5.80 32.00 1.24
N LYS A 23 4.69 32.61 0.82
CA LYS A 23 3.34 32.31 1.36
C LYS A 23 2.73 31.06 0.72
N ALA A 24 3.56 30.18 0.18
CA ALA A 24 3.15 28.99 -0.54
C ALA A 24 2.61 27.92 0.42
N LYS A 25 1.67 27.11 -0.06
CA LYS A 25 1.10 25.97 0.69
C LYS A 25 1.38 24.64 0.01
N ASN A 26 1.64 24.64 -1.31
CA ASN A 26 1.83 23.43 -2.10
C ASN A 26 3.02 23.57 -3.05
N ILE A 27 3.87 22.55 -3.06
CA ILE A 27 5.11 22.50 -3.84
C ILE A 27 5.04 21.30 -4.78
N PHE A 28 5.30 21.52 -6.07
CA PHE A 28 5.51 20.45 -7.03
C PHE A 28 6.95 20.45 -7.52
N VAL A 29 7.63 19.31 -7.41
CA VAL A 29 8.98 19.13 -7.94
C VAL A 29 8.99 18.04 -9.02
N CYS A 30 9.52 18.35 -10.20
CA CYS A 30 9.59 17.40 -11.30
C CYS A 30 10.89 17.42 -12.08
N GLY A 31 11.18 16.37 -12.85
CA GLY A 31 12.31 16.38 -13.77
C GLY A 31 12.90 15.01 -14.06
N LYS A 32 14.13 15.01 -14.59
CA LYS A 32 14.90 13.77 -14.76
C LYS A 32 15.41 13.29 -13.42
N ILE A 33 15.52 11.97 -13.24
CA ILE A 33 16.13 11.41 -12.04
C ILE A 33 17.59 11.86 -11.96
N ASN A 34 17.92 12.58 -10.89
CA ASN A 34 19.26 13.04 -10.53
C ASN A 34 19.54 12.60 -9.08
N ARG A 35 20.75 12.08 -8.84
CA ARG A 35 21.13 11.56 -7.51
C ARG A 35 21.01 12.62 -6.42
N ASP A 36 21.57 13.79 -6.67
CA ASP A 36 21.68 14.82 -5.65
C ASP A 36 20.33 15.49 -5.40
N ALA A 37 19.52 15.67 -6.44
CA ALA A 37 18.12 16.06 -6.28
C ALA A 37 17.35 15.06 -5.42
N PHE A 38 17.51 13.76 -5.68
CA PHE A 38 16.81 12.70 -4.96
C PHE A 38 17.13 12.70 -3.46
N PHE A 39 18.41 12.74 -3.08
CA PHE A 39 18.79 12.81 -1.67
C PHE A 39 18.50 14.17 -1.03
N SER A 40 18.37 15.24 -1.81
CA SER A 40 17.93 16.55 -1.30
C SER A 40 16.46 16.57 -0.89
N PHE A 41 15.63 15.65 -1.41
CA PHE A 41 14.20 15.60 -1.05
C PHE A 41 13.96 15.27 0.42
N ALA A 42 14.85 14.53 1.09
CA ALA A 42 14.69 14.20 2.51
C ALA A 42 14.68 15.46 3.41
N PRO A 43 15.73 16.31 3.42
CA PRO A 43 15.70 17.56 4.19
C PRO A 43 14.71 18.59 3.61
N PHE A 44 14.47 18.59 2.29
CA PHE A 44 13.53 19.51 1.66
C PHE A 44 12.08 19.22 2.07
N SER A 45 11.63 17.96 1.99
CA SER A 45 10.27 17.59 2.40
C SER A 45 10.06 17.81 3.89
N ARG A 46 11.09 17.56 4.71
CA ARG A 46 11.06 17.84 6.14
C ARG A 46 10.85 19.33 6.42
N ALA A 47 11.57 20.19 5.71
CA ALA A 47 11.42 21.63 5.80
C ALA A 47 10.01 22.10 5.37
N ALA A 48 9.51 21.60 4.24
CA ALA A 48 8.16 21.92 3.76
C ALA A 48 7.10 21.51 4.79
N SER A 49 7.21 20.30 5.36
CA SER A 49 6.29 19.78 6.36
C SER A 49 6.27 20.61 7.65
N GLU A 50 7.44 21.04 8.14
CA GLU A 50 7.54 21.90 9.33
C GLU A 50 6.95 23.31 9.08
N LEU A 51 6.90 23.77 7.83
CA LEU A 51 6.22 24.99 7.41
C LEU A 51 4.74 24.76 7.04
N LYS A 52 4.20 23.55 7.30
CA LYS A 52 2.82 23.17 6.97
C LYS A 52 2.50 23.31 5.47
N MET A 53 3.51 23.08 4.63
CA MET A 53 3.39 22.99 3.19
C MET A 53 3.27 21.53 2.76
N ASP A 54 2.49 21.31 1.72
CA ASP A 54 2.43 20.05 0.99
C ASP A 54 3.46 20.03 -0.13
N MET A 55 3.95 18.83 -0.43
CA MET A 55 4.93 18.58 -1.47
C MET A 55 4.57 17.31 -2.25
N HIS A 56 4.68 17.40 -3.57
CA HIS A 56 4.65 16.28 -4.50
C HIS A 56 5.93 16.24 -5.34
N VAL A 57 6.51 15.05 -5.49
CA VAL A 57 7.70 14.79 -6.30
C VAL A 57 7.36 13.82 -7.41
N SER A 58 7.76 14.15 -8.65
CA SER A 58 7.60 13.27 -9.80
C SER A 58 8.82 13.34 -10.72
N MET A 59 9.69 12.34 -10.62
CA MET A 59 10.88 12.21 -11.47
C MET A 59 10.75 11.08 -12.47
N GLY A 60 11.34 11.26 -13.66
CA GLY A 60 11.35 10.25 -14.71
C GLY A 60 12.74 9.92 -15.24
N TYR A 61 12.95 8.65 -15.56
CA TYR A 61 14.03 8.19 -16.43
C TYR A 61 13.41 7.66 -17.72
N LYS A 62 13.66 8.35 -18.83
CA LYS A 62 13.00 8.12 -20.13
C LYS A 62 11.47 8.25 -20.08
N ASN A 63 10.93 8.94 -19.07
CA ASN A 63 9.50 9.21 -18.88
C ASN A 63 9.30 10.70 -18.57
N LYS A 64 8.28 11.31 -19.16
CA LYS A 64 7.85 12.68 -18.88
C LYS A 64 6.35 12.79 -18.58
N GLY A 65 5.76 11.74 -17.99
CA GLY A 65 4.32 11.68 -17.72
C GLY A 65 3.76 12.83 -16.88
N TYR A 66 4.62 13.55 -16.13
CA TYR A 66 4.22 14.75 -15.40
C TYR A 66 3.90 15.96 -16.30
N GLU A 67 4.33 15.99 -17.56
CA GLU A 67 4.07 17.11 -18.49
C GLU A 67 2.56 17.33 -18.72
N VAL A 68 1.76 16.27 -18.54
CA VAL A 68 0.29 16.35 -18.58
C VAL A 68 -0.26 17.36 -17.57
N LEU A 69 0.33 17.44 -16.38
CA LEU A 69 -0.18 18.31 -15.32
C LEU A 69 -0.09 19.78 -15.71
N PHE A 70 0.99 20.18 -16.40
CA PHE A 70 1.17 21.54 -16.89
C PHE A 70 0.11 21.96 -17.90
N ASP A 71 -0.25 21.06 -18.82
CA ASP A 71 -1.29 21.35 -19.81
C ASP A 71 -2.66 21.50 -19.14
N VAL A 72 -2.98 20.65 -18.16
CA VAL A 72 -4.23 20.74 -17.39
C VAL A 72 -4.29 22.02 -16.56
N TRP A 73 -3.21 22.37 -15.85
CA TRP A 73 -3.14 23.62 -15.07
C TRP A 73 -3.29 24.86 -15.97
N LYS A 74 -2.59 24.89 -17.10
CA LYS A 74 -2.72 25.99 -18.07
C LYS A 74 -4.14 26.12 -18.62
N THR A 75 -4.81 25.00 -18.92
CA THR A 75 -6.21 25.01 -19.33
C THR A 75 -7.14 25.52 -18.22
N TYR A 76 -6.88 25.15 -16.97
CA TYR A 76 -7.68 25.66 -15.84
C TYR A 76 -7.48 27.17 -15.62
N GLU A 77 -6.24 27.66 -15.69
CA GLU A 77 -5.93 29.09 -15.62
C GLU A 77 -6.61 29.88 -16.76
N ASN A 78 -6.55 29.36 -17.99
CA ASN A 78 -7.25 29.94 -19.14
C ASN A 78 -8.78 29.98 -18.93
N LEU A 79 -9.34 28.91 -18.36
CA LEU A 79 -10.76 28.83 -18.05
C LEU A 79 -11.18 29.87 -16.99
N LEU A 80 -10.37 30.10 -15.95
CA LEU A 80 -10.59 31.16 -14.97
C LEU A 80 -10.49 32.56 -15.59
N ALA A 81 -9.57 32.74 -16.55
CA ALA A 81 -9.43 33.96 -17.34
C ALA A 81 -10.53 34.13 -18.42
N LYS A 82 -11.59 33.32 -18.39
CA LYS A 82 -12.72 33.33 -19.35
C LYS A 82 -12.29 33.15 -20.82
N LYS A 83 -11.12 32.54 -21.07
CA LYS A 83 -10.72 32.17 -22.43
C LYS A 83 -11.56 31.00 -22.92
N SER A 84 -11.85 30.99 -24.23
CA SER A 84 -12.80 30.07 -24.83
C SER A 84 -12.13 29.22 -25.91
N GLY A 85 -11.40 28.19 -25.48
CA GLY A 85 -10.85 27.16 -26.36
C GLY A 85 -11.58 25.81 -26.20
N ALA A 86 -11.26 24.86 -27.08
CA ALA A 86 -11.86 23.52 -27.03
C ALA A 86 -11.55 22.79 -25.72
N ALA A 87 -10.33 22.95 -25.20
CA ALA A 87 -9.90 22.34 -23.94
C ALA A 87 -10.62 22.98 -22.73
N GLU A 88 -10.73 24.31 -22.69
CA GLU A 88 -11.39 25.05 -21.60
C GLU A 88 -12.88 24.71 -21.53
N LYS A 89 -13.57 24.68 -22.69
CA LYS A 89 -14.98 24.26 -22.78
C LYS A 89 -15.16 22.82 -22.28
N ALA A 90 -14.29 21.91 -22.70
CA ALA A 90 -14.36 20.51 -22.27
C ALA A 90 -14.07 20.35 -20.76
N LEU A 91 -13.12 21.12 -20.21
CA LEU A 91 -12.82 21.11 -18.77
C LEU A 91 -13.98 21.65 -17.94
N ARG A 92 -14.61 22.76 -18.38
CA ARG A 92 -15.85 23.27 -17.76
C ARG A 92 -16.94 22.21 -17.75
N GLU A 93 -17.17 21.56 -18.89
CA GLU A 93 -18.14 20.47 -19.00
C GLU A 93 -17.83 19.32 -18.03
N VAL A 94 -16.55 18.97 -17.83
CA VAL A 94 -16.16 17.95 -16.82
C VAL A 94 -16.62 18.37 -15.42
N PHE A 95 -16.39 19.62 -15.01
CA PHE A 95 -16.81 20.10 -13.68
C PHE A 95 -18.33 20.14 -13.54
N ASP A 96 -19.03 20.66 -14.54
CA ASP A 96 -20.50 20.74 -14.53
C ASP A 96 -21.14 19.35 -14.46
N LYS A 97 -20.59 18.37 -15.19
CA LYS A 97 -21.10 16.99 -15.18
C LYS A 97 -20.65 16.19 -13.96
N ALA A 98 -19.51 16.51 -13.36
CA ALA A 98 -19.09 15.91 -12.10
C ALA A 98 -19.94 16.43 -10.94
N ASN A 99 -20.23 17.73 -10.92
CA ASN A 99 -20.97 18.42 -9.86
C ASN A 99 -20.44 18.11 -8.45
N ILE A 100 -19.11 18.10 -8.31
CA ILE A 100 -18.42 17.84 -7.04
C ILE A 100 -17.91 19.16 -6.47
N LYS A 101 -18.46 19.56 -5.32
CA LYS A 101 -17.98 20.74 -4.58
C LYS A 101 -16.50 20.59 -4.22
N GLY A 102 -15.69 21.55 -4.65
CA GLY A 102 -14.26 21.62 -4.31
C GLY A 102 -13.34 20.81 -5.22
N LEU A 103 -13.85 20.06 -6.21
CA LEU A 103 -13.02 19.32 -7.16
C LEU A 103 -12.07 20.25 -7.94
N GLU A 104 -12.56 21.42 -8.35
CA GLU A 104 -11.77 22.39 -9.12
C GLU A 104 -10.48 22.82 -8.42
N LYS A 105 -10.45 22.81 -7.08
CA LYS A 105 -9.27 23.19 -6.30
C LYS A 105 -8.06 22.32 -6.62
N PHE A 106 -8.26 21.06 -7.04
CA PHE A 106 -7.15 20.18 -7.44
C PHE A 106 -6.60 20.50 -8.83
N PHE A 107 -7.36 21.23 -9.67
CA PHE A 107 -6.96 21.66 -11.01
C PHE A 107 -6.26 23.01 -11.03
N GLU A 108 -6.23 23.72 -9.91
CA GLU A 108 -5.35 24.86 -9.72
C GLU A 108 -3.88 24.42 -9.71
N LYS A 109 -3.02 25.22 -10.34
CA LYS A 109 -1.56 25.08 -10.26
C LYS A 109 -1.10 25.08 -8.77
N PRO A 110 -0.05 24.32 -8.40
CA PRO A 110 0.60 24.46 -7.10
C PRO A 110 1.27 25.84 -6.97
N ASP A 111 1.49 26.29 -5.73
CA ASP A 111 2.03 27.63 -5.45
C ASP A 111 3.48 27.76 -5.91
N LEU A 112 4.27 26.67 -5.79
CA LEU A 112 5.64 26.59 -6.28
C LEU A 112 5.80 25.38 -7.20
N ILE A 113 6.36 25.59 -8.39
CA ILE A 113 6.85 24.56 -9.29
C ILE A 113 8.36 24.67 -9.41
N LEU A 114 9.03 23.58 -9.05
CA LEU A 114 10.46 23.42 -9.20
C LEU A 114 10.80 22.28 -10.16
N LYS A 115 11.87 22.48 -10.92
CA LYS A 115 12.45 21.51 -11.84
C LYS A 115 13.81 21.09 -11.34
N VAL A 116 14.13 19.81 -11.54
CA VAL A 116 15.47 19.27 -11.29
C VAL A 116 16.44 19.83 -12.33
N GLY A 117 17.32 20.75 -11.90
CA GLY A 117 18.39 21.35 -12.70
C GLY A 117 19.73 20.60 -12.57
N ALA A 118 20.81 21.23 -13.00
CA ALA A 118 22.15 20.61 -12.97
C ALA A 118 22.82 20.69 -11.59
N LYS A 119 22.63 21.82 -10.88
CA LYS A 119 23.29 22.11 -9.59
C LYS A 119 22.28 22.36 -8.45
N GLY A 120 20.99 22.29 -8.73
CA GLY A 120 19.94 22.65 -7.80
C GLY A 120 18.54 22.46 -8.37
N PHE A 121 17.53 22.79 -7.57
CA PHE A 121 16.17 22.98 -8.03
C PHE A 121 16.04 24.38 -8.63
N GLU A 122 15.36 24.48 -9.77
CA GLU A 122 15.15 25.71 -10.54
C GLU A 122 13.65 25.92 -10.83
N GLY A 123 13.22 27.10 -11.25
CA GLY A 123 11.81 27.39 -11.52
C GLY A 123 11.37 28.62 -10.73
N ASP A 124 10.27 28.50 -10.00
CA ASP A 124 9.76 29.59 -9.16
C ASP A 124 10.77 30.01 -8.07
N LEU A 125 11.63 29.07 -7.63
CA LEU A 125 12.79 29.34 -6.78
C LEU A 125 14.05 28.68 -7.33
N LYS A 126 15.21 29.20 -6.91
CA LYS A 126 16.51 28.54 -7.08
C LYS A 126 17.01 28.03 -5.74
N LEU A 127 17.10 26.72 -5.58
CA LEU A 127 17.53 26.07 -4.34
C LEU A 127 18.70 25.13 -4.62
N ALA A 128 19.79 25.27 -3.86
CA ALA A 128 20.92 24.34 -3.97
C ALA A 128 20.54 22.94 -3.47
N TYR A 129 21.18 21.91 -4.03
CA TYR A 129 21.10 20.56 -3.47
C TYR A 129 21.78 20.48 -2.11
N LYS A 130 21.21 19.67 -1.23
CA LYS A 130 21.63 19.45 0.15
C LYS A 130 21.62 17.95 0.43
N THR A 131 22.79 17.36 0.27
CA THR A 131 23.00 15.91 0.27
C THR A 131 24.09 15.50 1.25
N LYS A 132 24.70 16.44 1.98
CA LYS A 132 25.84 16.16 2.85
C LYS A 132 25.45 15.28 4.04
N TRP A 133 24.16 15.23 4.38
CA TRP A 133 23.61 14.31 5.36
C TRP A 133 23.80 12.84 4.96
N PHE A 134 23.75 12.54 3.65
CA PHE A 134 23.71 11.17 3.14
C PHE A 134 25.10 10.55 3.04
N ARG A 135 25.23 9.33 3.55
CA ARG A 135 26.42 8.49 3.41
C ARG A 135 25.98 7.08 3.04
N PRO A 136 26.58 6.44 2.01
CA PRO A 136 26.26 5.06 1.68
C PRO A 136 26.49 4.15 2.90
N PHE A 137 25.51 3.28 3.20
CA PHE A 137 25.58 2.30 4.27
C PHE A 137 25.23 0.92 3.72
N MET A 138 26.04 -0.09 4.01
CA MET A 138 25.90 -1.45 3.47
C MET A 138 25.72 -1.49 1.94
N ALA A 139 26.26 -0.52 1.20
CA ALA A 139 25.93 -0.28 -0.21
C ALA A 139 26.08 -1.53 -1.09
N VAL A 140 27.13 -2.33 -0.89
CA VAL A 140 27.33 -3.58 -1.64
C VAL A 140 26.21 -4.59 -1.36
N LYS A 141 25.84 -4.77 -0.08
CA LYS A 141 24.76 -5.69 0.32
C LYS A 141 23.41 -5.16 -0.11
N LEU A 142 23.12 -3.87 0.08
CA LEU A 142 21.86 -3.25 -0.36
C LEU A 142 21.68 -3.35 -1.88
N LYS A 143 22.74 -3.12 -2.65
CA LYS A 143 22.73 -3.34 -4.10
C LYS A 143 22.40 -4.79 -4.45
N LYS A 144 23.09 -5.75 -3.82
CA LYS A 144 22.80 -7.18 -4.01
C LYS A 144 21.35 -7.54 -3.65
N THR A 145 20.81 -6.97 -2.57
CA THR A 145 19.41 -7.16 -2.16
C THR A 145 18.44 -6.60 -3.19
N THR A 146 18.63 -5.38 -3.65
CA THR A 146 17.74 -4.77 -4.67
C THR A 146 17.84 -5.46 -6.02
N ASP A 147 19.02 -5.95 -6.42
CA ASP A 147 19.19 -6.83 -7.58
C ASP A 147 18.39 -8.12 -7.43
N ALA A 148 18.51 -8.77 -6.27
CA ALA A 148 17.76 -9.98 -5.98
C ALA A 148 16.25 -9.74 -6.02
N VAL A 149 15.75 -8.58 -5.56
CA VAL A 149 14.33 -8.21 -5.68
C VAL A 149 13.92 -8.01 -7.14
N VAL A 150 14.68 -7.24 -7.92
CA VAL A 150 14.37 -7.01 -9.35
C VAL A 150 14.32 -8.33 -10.14
N GLU A 151 15.22 -9.26 -9.83
CA GLU A 151 15.31 -10.57 -10.48
C GLU A 151 14.27 -11.56 -9.98
N ASN A 152 14.22 -11.82 -8.68
CA ASN A 152 13.49 -12.95 -8.09
C ASN A 152 12.06 -12.61 -7.68
N VAL A 153 11.78 -11.35 -7.34
CA VAL A 153 10.43 -10.88 -6.97
C VAL A 153 9.68 -10.41 -8.20
N PHE A 154 10.27 -9.55 -9.02
CA PHE A 154 9.56 -8.95 -10.14
C PHE A 154 9.86 -9.56 -11.51
N ALA A 155 11.03 -10.21 -11.68
CA ALA A 155 11.57 -10.64 -12.97
C ALA A 155 11.41 -9.56 -14.06
N ILE A 156 11.84 -8.33 -13.75
CA ILE A 156 11.56 -7.16 -14.60
C ILE A 156 12.19 -7.31 -15.99
N LYS A 157 11.45 -6.92 -17.03
CA LYS A 157 11.88 -6.98 -18.43
C LYS A 157 12.31 -5.62 -18.96
N LYS A 158 13.26 -5.59 -19.91
CA LYS A 158 13.71 -4.36 -20.59
C LYS A 158 12.58 -3.55 -21.26
N SER A 159 11.50 -4.20 -21.68
CA SER A 159 10.35 -3.54 -22.33
C SER A 159 9.39 -2.87 -21.35
N GLU A 160 9.49 -3.15 -20.05
CA GLU A 160 8.55 -2.71 -19.04
C GLU A 160 8.87 -1.31 -18.51
N LYS A 161 7.82 -0.61 -18.08
CA LYS A 161 7.88 0.61 -17.29
C LYS A 161 7.74 0.26 -15.82
N PHE A 162 8.62 0.81 -15.00
CA PHE A 162 8.68 0.50 -13.58
C PHE A 162 8.39 1.73 -12.71
N GLY A 163 7.46 1.60 -11.78
CA GLY A 163 7.14 2.62 -10.78
C GLY A 163 7.88 2.38 -9.47
N ILE A 164 8.45 3.43 -8.89
CA ILE A 164 9.03 3.41 -7.54
C ILE A 164 8.33 4.50 -6.73
N GLY A 165 7.63 4.10 -5.69
CA GLY A 165 7.03 4.99 -4.69
C GLY A 165 7.79 4.96 -3.38
N PHE A 166 7.87 6.09 -2.70
CA PHE A 166 8.46 6.21 -1.36
C PHE A 166 7.77 7.32 -0.56
N GLU A 167 8.06 7.40 0.73
CA GLU A 167 7.49 8.42 1.62
C GLU A 167 8.38 9.66 1.76
N LEU A 168 7.73 10.83 1.75
CA LEU A 168 8.36 12.08 2.13
C LEU A 168 8.53 12.16 3.65
N ILE A 169 9.65 12.75 4.11
CA ILE A 169 9.89 12.93 5.55
C ILE A 169 9.04 14.10 6.05
N ARG A 170 8.14 13.82 7.00
CA ARG A 170 7.26 14.79 7.69
C ARG A 170 7.89 15.34 8.96
N GLU A 171 7.21 16.25 9.66
CA GLU A 171 7.58 16.74 11.00
C GLU A 171 7.65 15.61 12.05
N LYS A 172 8.34 15.85 13.18
CA LYS A 172 8.76 14.80 14.12
C LYS A 172 7.58 14.03 14.69
N GLU A 173 6.51 14.75 14.96
CA GLU A 173 5.26 14.27 15.55
C GLU A 173 4.52 13.31 14.61
N PHE A 174 4.80 13.40 13.31
CA PHE A 174 4.18 12.54 12.31
C PHE A 174 4.89 11.20 12.15
N LEU A 175 6.17 11.08 12.50
CA LEU A 175 6.94 9.85 12.27
C LEU A 175 6.44 8.72 13.19
N ALA A 176 6.24 7.52 12.63
CA ALA A 176 5.94 6.31 13.43
C ALA A 176 7.21 5.61 13.93
N HIS A 177 8.30 5.78 13.20
CA HIS A 177 9.60 5.16 13.43
C HIS A 177 10.69 6.24 13.55
N PRO A 178 11.88 5.90 14.09
CA PRO A 178 13.04 6.79 14.06
C PRO A 178 13.26 7.47 12.69
N LEU A 179 13.67 8.74 12.71
CA LEU A 179 13.98 9.53 11.50
C LEU A 179 14.95 8.79 10.57
N GLN A 180 15.93 8.09 11.15
CA GLN A 180 16.93 7.36 10.39
C GLN A 180 16.32 6.30 9.46
N ASP A 181 15.20 5.69 9.83
CA ASP A 181 14.57 4.62 9.04
C ASP A 181 13.90 5.21 7.80
N TYR A 182 13.29 6.39 7.95
CA TYR A 182 12.79 7.16 6.81
C TYR A 182 13.92 7.62 5.88
N MET A 183 15.09 7.96 6.42
CA MET A 183 16.28 8.29 5.62
C MET A 183 16.82 7.05 4.89
N ASP A 184 16.78 5.87 5.52
CA ASP A 184 17.13 4.57 4.93
C ASP A 184 16.22 4.22 3.73
N SER A 185 14.92 4.56 3.79
CA SER A 185 14.00 4.39 2.65
C SER A 185 14.46 5.11 1.38
N TYR A 186 15.18 6.24 1.49
CA TYR A 186 15.74 6.92 0.31
C TYR A 186 16.84 6.07 -0.32
N ALA A 187 17.74 5.50 0.47
CA ALA A 187 18.79 4.61 -0.04
C ALA A 187 18.18 3.40 -0.77
N ILE A 188 17.18 2.75 -0.15
CA ILE A 188 16.49 1.58 -0.73
C ILE A 188 15.80 1.94 -2.05
N ALA A 189 15.05 3.05 -2.10
CA ALA A 189 14.37 3.48 -3.32
C ALA A 189 15.35 3.88 -4.43
N TYR A 190 16.48 4.52 -4.09
CA TYR A 190 17.51 4.87 -5.06
C TYR A 190 18.22 3.63 -5.62
N ASP A 191 18.59 2.67 -4.77
CA ASP A 191 19.23 1.43 -5.21
C ASP A 191 18.27 0.56 -6.03
N MET A 192 16.97 0.55 -5.69
CA MET A 192 15.94 -0.06 -6.54
C MET A 192 15.91 0.57 -7.95
N PHE A 193 16.05 1.90 -8.04
CA PHE A 193 16.20 2.58 -9.32
C PHE A 193 17.48 2.16 -10.05
N LEU A 194 18.63 2.10 -9.36
CA LEU A 194 19.89 1.66 -9.96
C LEU A 194 19.78 0.25 -10.54
N SER A 195 19.20 -0.68 -9.78
CA SER A 195 19.03 -2.08 -10.15
C SER A 195 18.02 -2.30 -11.28
N SER A 196 17.17 -1.31 -11.59
CA SER A 196 16.16 -1.38 -12.65
C SER A 196 16.44 -0.49 -13.87
N LYS A 197 17.62 0.16 -13.97
CA LYS A 197 17.97 1.11 -15.06
C LYS A 197 17.87 0.55 -16.49
N PHE A 198 17.84 -0.77 -16.64
CA PHE A 198 17.69 -1.44 -17.93
C PHE A 198 16.24 -1.42 -18.47
N CYS A 199 15.26 -1.03 -17.65
CA CYS A 199 13.86 -0.89 -18.03
C CYS A 199 13.63 0.16 -19.12
N ARG A 200 12.49 0.06 -19.82
CA ARG A 200 12.08 1.00 -20.86
C ARG A 200 11.98 2.40 -20.30
N SER A 201 11.34 2.54 -19.15
CA SER A 201 11.32 3.78 -18.39
C SER A 201 11.05 3.52 -16.90
N ILE A 202 11.44 4.48 -16.07
CA ILE A 202 11.24 4.42 -14.62
C ILE A 202 10.61 5.73 -14.17
N SER A 203 9.64 5.66 -13.25
CA SER A 203 9.10 6.84 -12.56
C SER A 203 9.32 6.70 -11.06
N ILE A 204 9.90 7.72 -10.43
CA ILE A 204 10.02 7.83 -8.97
C ILE A 204 9.06 8.91 -8.48
N LYS A 205 8.17 8.56 -7.55
CA LYS A 205 7.14 9.48 -7.04
C LYS A 205 6.98 9.41 -5.54
N ALA A 206 6.66 10.54 -4.93
CA ALA A 206 6.26 10.65 -3.53
C ALA A 206 5.34 11.85 -3.35
N SER A 207 4.45 11.79 -2.37
CA SER A 207 3.56 12.90 -2.00
C SER A 207 3.53 13.01 -0.49
N THR A 208 3.15 14.18 0.01
CA THR A 208 3.03 14.39 1.46
C THR A 208 1.90 13.53 2.01
N PRO A 209 2.18 12.55 2.89
CA PRO A 209 1.15 11.65 3.40
C PRO A 209 0.20 12.39 4.36
N ARG A 210 -1.00 11.81 4.53
CA ARG A 210 -2.05 12.28 5.43
C ARG A 210 -2.14 11.49 6.72
N SER A 211 -2.62 12.12 7.78
CA SER A 211 -2.80 11.48 9.09
C SER A 211 -3.94 10.47 9.07
N GLY A 212 -4.97 10.69 8.24
CA GLY A 212 -6.13 9.83 8.13
C GLY A 212 -6.61 9.64 6.70
N LEU A 213 -7.28 8.50 6.47
CA LEU A 213 -7.93 8.15 5.20
C LEU A 213 -9.01 9.15 4.75
N ARG A 214 -9.54 9.96 5.68
CA ARG A 214 -10.61 10.93 5.42
C ARG A 214 -10.09 12.36 5.25
N ASP A 215 -8.79 12.59 5.40
CA ASP A 215 -8.18 13.90 5.22
C ASP A 215 -8.18 14.31 3.74
N VAL A 216 -8.11 15.62 3.46
CA VAL A 216 -7.98 16.12 2.09
C VAL A 216 -6.63 15.66 1.53
N PRO A 217 -6.58 14.98 0.38
CA PRO A 217 -5.33 14.48 -0.21
C PRO A 217 -4.39 15.60 -0.65
N GLU A 218 -3.14 15.25 -0.93
CA GLU A 218 -2.18 16.20 -1.52
C GLU A 218 -2.62 16.59 -2.93
N LYS A 219 -2.59 17.90 -3.21
CA LYS A 219 -3.22 18.53 -4.37
C LYS A 219 -2.85 17.87 -5.69
N VAL A 220 -1.55 17.71 -5.94
CA VAL A 220 -1.01 17.24 -7.22
C VAL A 220 -1.20 15.73 -7.38
N SER A 221 -1.08 14.98 -6.29
CA SER A 221 -1.33 13.55 -6.25
C SER A 221 -2.80 13.22 -6.52
N GLU A 222 -3.73 14.02 -5.98
CA GLU A 222 -5.17 13.86 -6.21
C GLU A 222 -5.55 14.19 -7.66
N LEU A 223 -4.98 15.27 -8.22
CA LEU A 223 -5.15 15.58 -9.64
C LEU A 223 -4.64 14.43 -10.51
N SER A 224 -3.42 13.95 -10.25
CA SER A 224 -2.80 12.86 -11.00
C SER A 224 -3.63 11.57 -10.95
N THR A 225 -4.17 11.26 -9.77
CA THR A 225 -5.02 10.09 -9.52
C THR A 225 -6.36 10.23 -10.25
N THR A 226 -6.99 11.40 -10.17
CA THR A 226 -8.25 11.70 -10.85
C THR A 226 -8.10 11.61 -12.37
N LEU A 227 -7.05 12.21 -12.95
CA LEU A 227 -6.79 12.15 -14.39
C LEU A 227 -6.54 10.71 -14.85
N LEU A 228 -5.78 9.92 -14.09
CA LEU A 228 -5.57 8.50 -14.41
C LEU A 228 -6.88 7.71 -14.41
N GLY A 229 -7.73 7.88 -13.38
CA GLY A 229 -9.01 7.19 -13.29
C GLY A 229 -9.97 7.58 -14.42
N LEU A 230 -10.05 8.87 -14.73
CA LEU A 230 -10.82 9.39 -15.86
C LEU A 230 -10.31 8.82 -17.19
N GLU A 231 -8.99 8.74 -17.39
CA GLU A 231 -8.38 8.17 -18.59
C GLU A 231 -8.68 6.67 -18.75
N LEU A 232 -8.67 5.90 -17.66
CA LEU A 232 -9.03 4.47 -17.65
C LEU A 232 -10.51 4.20 -17.91
N SER A 233 -11.36 5.22 -17.79
CA SER A 233 -12.82 5.13 -17.88
C SER A 233 -13.42 6.06 -18.96
N LYS A 234 -12.60 6.74 -19.78
CA LYS A 234 -13.06 7.79 -20.71
C LYS A 234 -14.03 7.32 -21.79
N ASP A 235 -14.05 6.02 -22.11
CA ASP A 235 -14.93 5.45 -23.13
C ASP A 235 -16.32 5.06 -22.60
N ILE A 236 -16.56 5.27 -21.30
CA ILE A 236 -17.85 5.02 -20.67
C ILE A 236 -18.87 6.08 -21.11
N LYS A 237 -20.10 5.65 -21.42
CA LYS A 237 -21.15 6.50 -21.99
C LYS A 237 -21.89 7.40 -20.97
N LEU A 238 -21.36 7.60 -19.77
CA LEU A 238 -21.94 8.51 -18.78
C LEU A 238 -21.45 9.96 -18.99
N PRO A 239 -22.22 10.99 -18.58
CA PRO A 239 -21.97 12.38 -18.94
C PRO A 239 -20.55 12.90 -18.62
N VAL A 240 -20.05 12.66 -17.42
CA VAL A 240 -18.72 13.14 -16.99
C VAL A 240 -17.57 12.52 -17.79
N PHE A 241 -17.65 11.23 -18.14
CA PHE A 241 -16.62 10.56 -18.92
C PHE A 241 -16.66 10.96 -20.40
N LYS A 242 -17.85 11.21 -20.96
CA LYS A 242 -17.98 11.81 -22.30
C LYS A 242 -17.36 13.21 -22.36
N ALA A 243 -17.59 14.03 -21.34
CA ALA A 243 -16.96 15.35 -21.22
C ALA A 243 -15.43 15.22 -21.13
N TYR A 244 -14.94 14.32 -20.26
CA TYR A 244 -13.51 14.07 -20.12
C TYR A 244 -12.88 13.53 -21.41
N LYS A 245 -13.57 12.69 -22.19
CA LYS A 245 -13.06 12.21 -23.48
C LYS A 245 -12.77 13.35 -24.45
N LYS A 246 -13.59 14.41 -24.45
CA LYS A 246 -13.32 15.64 -25.23
C LYS A 246 -12.07 16.35 -24.73
N LEU A 247 -11.92 16.48 -23.41
CA LEU A 247 -10.73 17.08 -22.78
C LEU A 247 -9.46 16.27 -23.09
N SER A 248 -9.53 14.94 -22.95
CA SER A 248 -8.46 14.00 -23.24
C SER A 248 -7.99 14.12 -24.69
N LYS A 249 -8.93 14.26 -25.65
CA LYS A 249 -8.60 14.52 -27.06
C LYS A 249 -7.94 15.89 -27.24
N ALA A 250 -8.48 16.95 -26.65
CA ALA A 250 -7.97 18.32 -26.80
C ALA A 250 -6.56 18.49 -26.24
N LEU A 251 -6.23 17.81 -25.13
CA LEU A 251 -4.94 17.92 -24.45
C LEU A 251 -4.01 16.72 -24.68
N ARG A 252 -4.42 15.74 -25.51
CA ARG A 252 -3.69 14.48 -25.75
C ARG A 252 -3.32 13.77 -24.43
N LEU A 253 -4.32 13.60 -23.56
CA LEU A 253 -4.14 13.00 -22.22
C LEU A 253 -3.94 11.48 -22.25
N ASP A 254 -4.09 10.85 -23.40
CA ASP A 254 -3.82 9.42 -23.58
C ASP A 254 -2.34 9.04 -23.35
N ARG A 255 -1.45 10.03 -23.26
CA ARG A 255 -0.06 9.85 -22.80
C ARG A 255 0.07 9.56 -21.29
N ILE A 256 -1.00 9.69 -20.51
CA ILE A 256 -1.05 9.13 -19.15
C ILE A 256 -1.05 7.61 -19.29
N LYS A 257 0.06 6.98 -18.90
CA LYS A 257 0.23 5.52 -18.95
C LYS A 257 0.48 4.95 -17.56
N THR A 258 0.01 3.73 -17.34
CA THR A 258 0.34 2.91 -16.19
C THR A 258 1.75 2.32 -16.33
N ASN A 259 2.32 1.87 -15.21
CA ASN A 259 3.50 1.02 -15.20
C ASN A 259 3.08 -0.45 -15.26
N GLU A 260 3.91 -1.33 -15.80
CA GLU A 260 3.67 -2.79 -15.78
C GLU A 260 4.02 -3.41 -14.42
N ALA A 261 4.93 -2.76 -13.66
CA ALA A 261 5.29 -3.12 -12.30
C ALA A 261 5.46 -1.86 -11.43
N SER A 262 5.16 -1.98 -10.14
CA SER A 262 5.42 -0.93 -9.15
C SER A 262 6.00 -1.50 -7.86
N PHE A 263 7.03 -0.84 -7.34
CA PHE A 263 7.60 -1.05 -6.01
C PHE A 263 7.27 0.15 -5.11
N PHE A 264 6.81 -0.09 -3.88
CA PHE A 264 6.55 0.97 -2.91
C PHE A 264 7.27 0.72 -1.59
N ILE A 265 7.79 1.79 -0.99
CA ILE A 265 8.16 1.81 0.42
C ILE A 265 7.10 2.63 1.16
N SER A 266 6.28 1.95 1.96
CA SER A 266 5.20 2.57 2.73
C SER A 266 5.68 3.01 4.10
N GLY A 267 5.27 4.17 4.58
CA GLY A 267 5.56 4.63 5.93
C GLY A 267 4.28 4.82 6.74
N LYS A 268 4.29 5.81 7.62
CA LYS A 268 3.07 6.25 8.30
C LYS A 268 2.29 7.17 7.38
N GLY A 269 0.98 6.95 7.29
CA GLY A 269 0.03 7.87 6.70
C GLY A 269 -0.70 7.30 5.48
N TYR A 270 -1.50 8.15 4.85
CA TYR A 270 -2.45 7.77 3.82
C TYR A 270 -2.42 8.75 2.64
N HIS A 271 -2.96 8.34 1.48
CA HIS A 271 -3.27 9.28 0.40
C HIS A 271 -4.27 10.35 0.84
N GLY A 272 -5.26 9.97 1.66
CA GLY A 272 -6.42 10.78 2.00
C GLY A 272 -7.64 10.37 1.18
N LYS A 273 -8.71 11.17 1.28
CA LYS A 273 -10.01 10.90 0.64
C LYS A 273 -9.94 11.24 -0.86
N HIS A 274 -9.88 10.22 -1.71
CA HIS A 274 -9.97 10.41 -3.15
C HIS A 274 -11.37 10.91 -3.55
N LEU A 275 -11.49 12.21 -3.83
CA LEU A 275 -12.78 12.89 -3.87
C LEU A 275 -13.63 12.43 -5.05
N PHE A 276 -13.04 12.31 -6.24
CA PHE A 276 -13.77 11.84 -7.42
C PHE A 276 -14.25 10.40 -7.25
N GLY A 277 -13.37 9.53 -6.72
CA GLY A 277 -13.69 8.12 -6.47
C GLY A 277 -14.80 7.91 -5.45
N GLU A 278 -14.81 8.68 -4.37
CA GLU A 278 -15.81 8.57 -3.29
C GLU A 278 -17.16 9.23 -3.62
N MET A 279 -17.20 10.15 -4.59
CA MET A 279 -18.43 10.86 -4.98
C MET A 279 -19.08 10.29 -6.25
N ILE A 280 -18.27 9.92 -7.25
CA ILE A 280 -18.76 9.40 -8.53
C ILE A 280 -18.33 7.94 -8.71
N GLY A 281 -17.04 7.66 -8.49
CA GLY A 281 -16.38 6.39 -8.78
C GLY A 281 -16.09 6.17 -10.27
N TYR A 282 -15.50 5.03 -10.60
CA TYR A 282 -15.04 4.65 -11.94
C TYR A 282 -15.74 3.35 -12.41
N PRO A 283 -16.81 3.45 -13.21
CA PRO A 283 -17.57 2.27 -13.62
C PRO A 283 -16.74 1.33 -14.51
N SER A 284 -17.15 0.07 -14.56
CA SER A 284 -16.69 -0.89 -15.56
C SER A 284 -17.28 -0.55 -16.93
N PRO A 285 -16.67 -1.01 -18.05
CA PRO A 285 -17.20 -0.78 -19.40
C PRO A 285 -18.64 -1.25 -19.62
N ASP A 286 -19.04 -2.33 -18.94
CA ASP A 286 -20.39 -2.91 -18.98
C ASP A 286 -21.32 -2.37 -17.89
N LEU A 287 -20.86 -1.39 -17.09
CA LEU A 287 -21.59 -0.73 -16.00
C LEU A 287 -22.07 -1.65 -14.88
N LYS A 288 -21.58 -2.89 -14.81
CA LYS A 288 -21.97 -3.86 -13.78
C LYS A 288 -21.33 -3.62 -12.42
N THR A 289 -20.23 -2.85 -12.36
CA THR A 289 -19.59 -2.49 -11.10
C THR A 289 -18.83 -1.18 -11.18
N LYS A 290 -18.31 -0.71 -10.03
CA LYS A 290 -17.60 0.56 -9.90
C LYS A 290 -16.42 0.49 -8.93
N TRP A 291 -15.32 1.12 -9.30
CA TRP A 291 -14.15 1.30 -8.42
C TRP A 291 -14.14 2.69 -7.79
N ASN A 292 -13.72 2.78 -6.53
CA ASN A 292 -13.51 4.06 -5.85
C ASN A 292 -12.07 4.58 -6.01
N SER A 293 -11.20 3.90 -6.76
CA SER A 293 -9.85 4.40 -7.06
C SER A 293 -9.34 3.82 -8.39
N PRO A 294 -8.45 4.53 -9.11
CA PRO A 294 -7.76 3.96 -10.28
C PRO A 294 -6.84 2.80 -9.89
N GLY A 295 -6.31 2.79 -8.66
CA GLY A 295 -5.53 1.68 -8.09
C GLY A 295 -6.29 0.36 -8.18
N GLY A 296 -7.57 0.37 -7.80
CA GLY A 296 -8.44 -0.80 -7.92
C GLY A 296 -8.58 -1.33 -9.35
N ILE A 297 -8.61 -0.45 -10.35
CA ILE A 297 -8.70 -0.82 -11.77
C ILE A 297 -7.38 -1.42 -12.28
N ILE A 298 -6.24 -0.78 -11.96
CA ILE A 298 -4.95 -1.16 -12.55
C ILE A 298 -4.36 -2.40 -11.89
N TYR A 299 -4.56 -2.55 -10.58
CA TYR A 299 -4.08 -3.69 -9.82
C TYR A 299 -5.10 -4.83 -9.84
N LYS A 300 -6.39 -4.53 -9.67
CA LYS A 300 -7.50 -5.49 -9.78
C LYS A 300 -7.24 -6.79 -9.01
N PHE A 301 -6.93 -6.68 -7.73
CA PHE A 301 -6.68 -7.82 -6.86
C PHE A 301 -7.93 -8.68 -6.69
N HIS A 302 -7.73 -9.99 -6.54
CA HIS A 302 -8.81 -10.98 -6.59
C HIS A 302 -9.77 -10.95 -5.40
N TRP A 303 -9.35 -10.39 -4.27
CA TRP A 303 -10.19 -10.24 -3.08
C TRP A 303 -11.17 -9.07 -3.15
N TYR A 304 -11.07 -8.21 -4.17
CA TYR A 304 -12.08 -7.18 -4.39
C TYR A 304 -13.28 -7.77 -5.14
N PRO A 305 -14.52 -7.62 -4.63
CA PRO A 305 -15.72 -8.08 -5.33
C PRO A 305 -15.81 -7.58 -6.78
N GLN A 306 -15.41 -6.34 -7.02
CA GLN A 306 -15.41 -5.70 -8.34
C GLN A 306 -14.51 -6.44 -9.35
N ALA A 307 -13.44 -7.09 -8.90
CA ALA A 307 -12.51 -7.81 -9.78
C ALA A 307 -13.18 -9.00 -10.49
N MET A 308 -14.25 -9.56 -9.92
CA MET A 308 -14.97 -10.70 -10.47
C MET A 308 -15.89 -10.33 -11.62
N VAL A 309 -16.31 -9.07 -11.67
CA VAL A 309 -17.34 -8.57 -12.58
C VAL A 309 -16.75 -7.65 -13.64
N ASP A 310 -15.75 -6.83 -13.31
CA ASP A 310 -15.12 -5.92 -14.26
C ASP A 310 -14.40 -6.70 -15.38
N PRO A 311 -14.72 -6.45 -16.67
CA PRO A 311 -14.09 -7.15 -17.79
C PRO A 311 -12.65 -6.71 -18.09
N ARG A 312 -12.19 -5.57 -17.57
CA ARG A 312 -10.84 -5.05 -17.83
C ARG A 312 -9.78 -5.97 -17.20
N PRO A 313 -8.67 -6.29 -17.87
CA PRO A 313 -7.57 -7.00 -17.23
C PRO A 313 -6.79 -6.07 -16.28
N PRO A 314 -6.11 -6.61 -15.25
CA PRO A 314 -5.09 -5.87 -14.53
C PRO A 314 -4.01 -5.37 -15.48
N ARG A 315 -3.36 -4.26 -15.13
CA ARG A 315 -2.32 -3.61 -15.93
C ARG A 315 -0.99 -3.54 -15.21
N THR A 316 -0.98 -3.69 -13.90
CA THR A 316 0.19 -3.49 -13.05
C THR A 316 0.26 -4.57 -11.99
N ARG A 317 1.45 -5.13 -11.78
CA ARG A 317 1.77 -5.92 -10.57
C ARG A 317 2.45 -5.07 -9.52
N LEU A 318 2.21 -5.39 -8.26
CA LEU A 318 2.65 -4.59 -7.12
C LEU A 318 3.52 -5.43 -6.20
N ALA A 319 4.64 -4.86 -5.74
CA ALA A 319 5.22 -5.31 -4.48
C ALA A 319 5.54 -4.11 -3.60
N PHE A 320 5.49 -4.29 -2.28
CA PHE A 320 5.82 -3.21 -1.36
C PHE A 320 6.56 -3.71 -0.14
N THR A 321 7.30 -2.80 0.47
CA THR A 321 7.88 -2.94 1.81
C THR A 321 7.43 -1.77 2.69
N SER A 322 7.74 -1.81 3.99
CA SER A 322 7.55 -0.64 4.86
C SER A 322 8.86 0.14 5.02
N THR A 323 8.78 1.32 5.62
CA THR A 323 9.95 2.07 6.07
C THR A 323 10.64 1.23 7.14
N VAL A 324 11.81 0.71 6.79
CA VAL A 324 12.64 -0.15 7.66
C VAL A 324 14.11 0.25 7.53
N PRO A 325 14.92 0.00 8.56
CA PRO A 325 16.37 0.10 8.49
C PRO A 325 16.97 -0.75 7.36
N ILE A 326 18.05 -0.27 6.73
CA ILE A 326 18.72 -0.97 5.62
C ILE A 326 19.18 -2.38 6.00
N ASP A 327 19.75 -2.56 7.19
CA ASP A 327 20.17 -3.87 7.71
C ASP A 327 19.00 -4.83 7.86
N ILE A 328 17.87 -4.38 8.41
CA ILE A 328 16.65 -5.20 8.51
C ILE A 328 16.10 -5.54 7.13
N PHE A 329 16.10 -4.59 6.18
CA PHE A 329 15.70 -4.86 4.81
C PHE A 329 16.61 -5.91 4.15
N VAL A 330 17.92 -5.75 4.28
CA VAL A 330 18.93 -6.68 3.75
C VAL A 330 18.75 -8.06 4.35
N ASP A 331 18.71 -8.18 5.67
CA ASP A 331 18.65 -9.46 6.37
C ASP A 331 17.36 -10.22 6.06
N SER A 332 16.23 -9.52 5.99
CA SER A 332 14.93 -10.15 5.74
C SER A 332 14.65 -10.45 4.27
N THR A 333 15.33 -9.78 3.33
CA THR A 333 15.03 -9.86 1.88
C THR A 333 16.11 -10.57 1.07
N LEU A 334 17.38 -10.52 1.49
CA LEU A 334 18.46 -11.24 0.80
C LEU A 334 18.48 -12.72 1.19
N VAL A 335 17.49 -13.46 0.69
CA VAL A 335 17.21 -14.84 1.05
C VAL A 335 17.23 -15.78 -0.16
N ASP A 336 17.22 -17.08 0.10
CA ASP A 336 16.89 -18.08 -0.92
C ASP A 336 15.37 -18.11 -1.13
N TYR A 337 14.90 -17.33 -2.12
CA TYR A 337 13.48 -17.26 -2.49
C TYR A 337 12.91 -18.63 -2.88
N LYS A 338 13.69 -19.52 -3.50
CA LYS A 338 13.19 -20.86 -3.89
C LYS A 338 12.92 -21.69 -2.65
N LYS A 339 13.82 -21.67 -1.66
CA LYS A 339 13.65 -22.38 -0.39
C LYS A 339 12.48 -21.83 0.42
N MET A 340 12.34 -20.50 0.51
CA MET A 340 11.18 -19.87 1.17
C MET A 340 9.87 -20.30 0.51
N ARG A 341 9.78 -20.23 -0.82
CA ARG A 341 8.63 -20.68 -1.62
C ARG A 341 8.31 -22.15 -1.45
N ALA A 342 9.31 -23.01 -1.30
CA ALA A 342 9.10 -24.44 -1.07
C ALA A 342 8.44 -24.69 0.29
N ARG A 343 8.91 -23.99 1.34
CA ARG A 343 8.36 -24.11 2.69
C ARG A 343 6.92 -23.58 2.79
N ASN A 344 6.61 -22.45 2.16
CA ASN A 344 5.22 -21.94 2.12
C ASN A 344 4.29 -22.98 1.50
N ARG A 345 4.68 -23.53 0.34
CA ARG A 345 3.91 -24.56 -0.37
C ARG A 345 3.72 -25.86 0.44
N GLU A 346 4.70 -26.25 1.25
CA GLU A 346 4.60 -27.41 2.14
C GLU A 346 3.52 -27.21 3.21
N ILE A 347 3.51 -26.05 3.86
CA ILE A 347 2.46 -25.67 4.82
C ILE A 347 1.11 -25.57 4.12
N ALA A 348 1.06 -24.90 2.96
CA ALA A 348 -0.16 -24.73 2.20
C ALA A 348 -0.78 -26.08 1.81
N ALA A 349 0.04 -27.03 1.34
CA ALA A 349 -0.41 -28.38 0.99
C ALA A 349 -0.98 -29.16 2.19
N ILE A 350 -0.54 -28.86 3.42
CA ILE A 350 -1.14 -29.43 4.63
C ILE A 350 -2.51 -28.78 4.89
N MET A 351 -2.58 -27.44 4.88
CA MET A 351 -3.81 -26.70 5.10
C MET A 351 -4.89 -27.08 4.06
N GLU A 352 -4.50 -27.28 2.79
CA GLU A 352 -5.38 -27.68 1.69
C GLU A 352 -6.10 -29.01 1.93
N LYS A 353 -5.58 -29.90 2.77
CA LYS A 353 -6.20 -31.20 3.13
C LYS A 353 -7.16 -31.12 4.31
N CYS A 354 -7.14 -30.03 5.08
CA CYS A 354 -7.75 -29.97 6.42
C CYS A 354 -9.12 -29.27 6.43
N GLU A 355 -10.11 -29.77 7.17
CA GLU A 355 -11.38 -29.06 7.37
C GLU A 355 -11.23 -27.81 8.25
N LYS A 356 -10.29 -27.90 9.21
CA LYS A 356 -9.96 -26.83 10.14
C LYS A 356 -8.50 -26.92 10.60
N ILE A 357 -7.97 -25.81 11.11
CA ILE A 357 -6.72 -25.74 11.86
C ILE A 357 -7.06 -25.54 13.34
N VAL A 358 -6.33 -26.21 14.23
CA VAL A 358 -6.41 -26.05 15.67
C VAL A 358 -5.12 -25.42 16.17
N VAL A 359 -5.23 -24.38 17.00
CA VAL A 359 -4.13 -23.67 17.64
C VAL A 359 -4.33 -23.76 19.14
N ARG A 360 -3.42 -24.41 19.87
CA ARG A 360 -3.50 -24.59 21.32
C ARG A 360 -2.20 -24.24 21.99
N SER A 361 -2.27 -23.41 23.00
CA SER A 361 -1.15 -23.09 23.86
C SER A 361 -1.04 -24.10 25.00
N ASN A 362 0.19 -24.53 25.27
CA ASN A 362 0.51 -25.37 26.43
C ASN A 362 0.83 -24.54 27.69
N ILE A 363 0.55 -23.23 27.67
CA ILE A 363 0.64 -22.35 28.85
C ILE A 363 -0.74 -21.83 29.24
N LYS A 364 -0.93 -21.58 30.54
CA LYS A 364 -2.19 -21.06 31.08
C LYS A 364 -2.55 -19.72 30.45
N ASN A 365 -3.81 -19.56 30.04
CA ASN A 365 -4.36 -18.34 29.42
C ASN A 365 -3.76 -17.94 28.06
N GLY A 366 -2.98 -18.82 27.39
CA GLY A 366 -2.49 -18.59 26.04
C GLY A 366 -3.58 -18.75 24.96
N CYS A 367 -3.17 -18.75 23.69
CA CYS A 367 -4.07 -19.02 22.57
C CYS A 367 -4.77 -20.38 22.68
N ASP A 368 -6.08 -20.42 22.41
CA ASP A 368 -6.84 -21.66 22.22
C ASP A 368 -7.99 -21.36 21.26
N PHE A 369 -7.77 -21.62 19.97
CA PHE A 369 -8.76 -21.33 18.94
C PHE A 369 -8.69 -22.31 17.77
N GLU A 370 -9.78 -22.38 17.03
CA GLU A 370 -9.86 -23.12 15.77
C GLU A 370 -10.22 -22.21 14.59
N VAL A 371 -9.73 -22.59 13.42
CA VAL A 371 -9.85 -21.85 12.16
C VAL A 371 -10.54 -22.74 11.14
N GLY A 372 -11.73 -22.36 10.68
CA GLY A 372 -12.48 -23.12 9.68
C GLY A 372 -12.00 -22.87 8.25
N LEU A 373 -11.77 -23.94 7.47
CA LEU A 373 -11.26 -23.87 6.09
C LEU A 373 -12.30 -24.27 5.04
N VAL A 374 -13.48 -24.73 5.45
CA VAL A 374 -14.56 -25.18 4.55
C VAL A 374 -15.77 -24.26 4.75
N LYS A 375 -16.34 -23.77 3.65
CA LYS A 375 -17.54 -22.95 3.63
C LYS A 375 -18.79 -23.82 3.83
N LYS A 376 -19.93 -23.18 4.11
CA LYS A 376 -21.21 -23.89 4.36
C LYS A 376 -21.67 -24.72 3.17
N ASP A 377 -21.33 -24.31 1.95
CA ASP A 377 -21.66 -25.01 0.71
C ASP A 377 -20.70 -26.17 0.37
N GLY A 378 -19.74 -26.47 1.27
CA GLY A 378 -18.73 -27.52 1.07
C GLY A 378 -17.52 -27.09 0.25
N THR A 379 -17.52 -25.88 -0.33
CA THR A 379 -16.34 -25.34 -1.01
C THR A 379 -15.25 -24.97 0.00
N ARG A 380 -13.99 -24.98 -0.43
CA ARG A 380 -12.83 -24.73 0.45
C ARG A 380 -12.37 -23.28 0.30
N ARG A 381 -11.85 -22.72 1.39
CA ARG A 381 -11.12 -21.45 1.39
C ARG A 381 -9.84 -21.58 0.58
N LEU A 382 -9.43 -20.47 -0.04
CA LEU A 382 -8.16 -20.43 -0.77
C LEU A 382 -7.02 -20.39 0.23
N ILE A 383 -6.08 -21.33 0.07
CA ILE A 383 -4.79 -21.26 0.73
C ILE A 383 -3.82 -20.53 -0.20
N MET A 384 -3.15 -19.52 0.35
CA MET A 384 -2.31 -18.60 -0.39
C MET A 384 -0.91 -18.54 0.22
N ASP A 385 0.06 -18.24 -0.63
CA ASP A 385 1.44 -18.00 -0.21
C ASP A 385 1.74 -16.50 -0.29
N SER A 386 2.40 -15.97 0.74
CA SER A 386 3.07 -14.67 0.67
C SER A 386 4.55 -14.93 0.55
N ASP A 387 5.04 -15.02 -0.68
CA ASP A 387 6.35 -15.59 -1.02
C ASP A 387 7.23 -14.61 -1.82
N SER A 388 6.90 -13.32 -1.70
CA SER A 388 7.50 -12.23 -2.47
C SER A 388 7.49 -12.51 -3.98
N ASP A 389 6.44 -13.12 -4.54
CA ASP A 389 6.29 -13.25 -5.99
C ASP A 389 5.39 -12.15 -6.56
N ALA A 390 5.98 -11.30 -7.40
CA ALA A 390 5.27 -10.28 -8.18
C ALA A 390 5.76 -10.33 -9.63
N ARG A 391 5.96 -11.53 -10.19
CA ARG A 391 6.51 -11.71 -11.56
C ARG A 391 5.47 -11.53 -12.66
N TYR A 392 4.18 -11.69 -12.36
CA TYR A 392 3.12 -11.70 -13.36
C TYR A 392 2.13 -10.55 -13.15
N ILE A 393 1.69 -9.91 -14.24
CA ILE A 393 0.59 -8.91 -14.16
C ILE A 393 -0.74 -9.62 -13.86
N ILE A 394 -0.94 -10.83 -14.38
CA ILE A 394 -2.11 -11.66 -14.11
C ILE A 394 -1.67 -12.78 -13.18
N GLU A 395 -2.34 -12.90 -12.04
CA GLU A 395 -2.03 -13.92 -11.04
C GLU A 395 -2.34 -15.34 -11.56
N PRO A 396 -1.33 -16.19 -11.81
CA PRO A 396 -1.54 -17.50 -12.43
C PRO A 396 -2.39 -18.46 -11.61
N GLN A 397 -2.22 -18.50 -10.28
CA GLN A 397 -2.98 -19.40 -9.41
C GLN A 397 -4.47 -19.05 -9.45
N ILE A 398 -4.77 -17.75 -9.33
CA ILE A 398 -6.15 -17.26 -9.37
C ILE A 398 -6.78 -17.45 -10.76
N LEU A 399 -6.03 -17.20 -11.85
CA LEU A 399 -6.53 -17.49 -13.19
C LEU A 399 -6.89 -18.97 -13.36
N LYS A 400 -6.07 -19.87 -12.82
CA LYS A 400 -6.32 -21.32 -12.88
C LYS A 400 -7.59 -21.71 -12.11
N ILE A 401 -7.75 -21.20 -10.89
CA ILE A 401 -8.83 -21.57 -9.96
C ILE A 401 -10.14 -20.87 -10.33
N MET A 402 -10.13 -19.56 -10.44
CA MET A 402 -11.34 -18.73 -10.58
C MET A 402 -11.69 -18.45 -12.05
N LYS A 403 -10.81 -18.76 -13.00
CA LYS A 403 -10.95 -18.39 -14.43
C LYS A 403 -11.14 -16.88 -14.64
N LYS A 404 -10.56 -16.07 -13.75
CA LYS A 404 -10.61 -14.60 -13.80
C LYS A 404 -9.21 -14.01 -13.89
N LYS A 405 -9.08 -12.93 -14.68
CA LYS A 405 -7.84 -12.16 -14.78
C LYS A 405 -7.83 -11.11 -13.67
N THR A 406 -7.02 -11.36 -12.65
CA THR A 406 -6.79 -10.51 -11.48
C THR A 406 -5.29 -10.24 -11.33
N GLY A 407 -4.92 -9.14 -10.68
CA GLY A 407 -3.51 -8.78 -10.55
C GLY A 407 -2.82 -9.43 -9.37
N MET A 408 -1.49 -9.36 -9.41
CA MET A 408 -0.57 -9.93 -8.42
C MET A 408 -0.03 -8.85 -7.48
N MET A 409 0.08 -9.20 -6.21
CA MET A 409 0.61 -8.37 -5.12
C MET A 409 1.61 -9.20 -4.31
N ALA A 410 2.67 -8.58 -3.82
CA ALA A 410 3.60 -9.22 -2.90
C ALA A 410 4.13 -8.30 -1.80
N ASN A 411 4.31 -8.87 -0.62
CA ASN A 411 5.09 -8.24 0.46
C ASN A 411 6.59 -8.50 0.27
N ILE A 412 7.41 -7.54 0.69
CA ILE A 412 8.86 -7.65 0.81
C ILE A 412 9.23 -7.20 2.23
N PRO A 413 9.75 -8.10 3.10
CA PRO A 413 9.96 -9.52 2.86
C PRO A 413 8.66 -10.33 2.76
N GLY A 414 8.76 -11.54 2.24
CA GLY A 414 7.73 -12.57 2.28
C GLY A 414 8.06 -13.64 3.31
N GLY A 415 7.25 -14.69 3.34
CA GLY A 415 7.45 -15.87 4.16
C GLY A 415 6.25 -16.19 5.03
N GLU A 416 5.08 -16.45 4.41
CA GLU A 416 3.98 -17.13 5.10
C GLU A 416 3.11 -17.95 4.15
N ALA A 417 2.34 -18.87 4.72
CA ALA A 417 1.16 -19.46 4.10
C ALA A 417 -0.07 -19.04 4.91
N PHE A 418 -1.12 -18.59 4.22
CA PHE A 418 -2.28 -17.97 4.86
C PHE A 418 -3.60 -18.34 4.18
N THR A 419 -4.69 -18.02 4.86
CA THR A 419 -6.05 -18.24 4.37
C THR A 419 -6.98 -17.18 4.92
N THR A 420 -8.01 -16.83 4.14
CA THR A 420 -9.22 -16.22 4.72
C THR A 420 -9.98 -17.31 5.45
N PRO A 421 -10.30 -17.18 6.74
CA PRO A 421 -11.05 -18.21 7.44
C PRO A 421 -12.55 -18.13 7.14
N THR A 422 -13.24 -19.27 7.18
CA THR A 422 -14.72 -19.28 7.21
C THR A 422 -15.24 -18.82 8.57
N TYR A 423 -14.53 -19.17 9.63
CA TYR A 423 -14.78 -18.73 11.00
C TYR A 423 -13.50 -18.87 11.81
N VAL A 424 -13.43 -18.15 12.92
CA VAL A 424 -12.49 -18.40 14.01
C VAL A 424 -13.27 -18.46 15.31
N ILE A 425 -13.03 -19.47 16.14
CA ILE A 425 -13.71 -19.63 17.43
C ILE A 425 -12.65 -19.85 18.50
N GLY A 426 -12.72 -19.08 19.57
CA GLY A 426 -11.85 -19.21 20.74
C GLY A 426 -10.98 -17.99 21.01
N ARG A 427 -9.99 -18.18 21.88
CA ARG A 427 -9.18 -17.12 22.46
C ARG A 427 -7.91 -16.88 21.66
N ILE A 428 -7.70 -15.65 21.24
CA ILE A 428 -6.51 -15.19 20.52
C ILE A 428 -5.71 -14.25 21.43
N VAL A 429 -4.42 -14.53 21.59
CA VAL A 429 -3.49 -13.77 22.45
C VAL A 429 -2.29 -13.31 21.62
N GLY A 430 -2.30 -12.04 21.24
CA GLY A 430 -1.18 -11.36 20.61
C GLY A 430 -0.14 -10.88 21.62
N ASP A 431 1.12 -11.20 21.36
CA ASP A 431 2.24 -10.97 22.30
C ASP A 431 3.54 -10.50 21.62
N VAL A 432 3.51 -10.15 20.33
CA VAL A 432 4.66 -9.62 19.58
C VAL A 432 4.43 -8.20 19.12
N ILE A 433 3.53 -8.02 18.17
CA ILE A 433 3.25 -6.71 17.56
C ILE A 433 1.83 -6.72 17.00
N ILE A 434 1.17 -5.57 17.03
CA ILE A 434 -0.10 -5.34 16.32
C ILE A 434 0.01 -4.10 15.45
N ASN A 435 -0.54 -4.18 14.24
CA ASN A 435 -0.64 -3.05 13.33
C ASN A 435 -2.08 -2.54 13.26
N VAL A 436 -2.26 -1.25 13.56
CA VAL A 436 -3.59 -0.61 13.55
C VAL A 436 -3.56 0.63 12.65
N ASP A 437 -2.84 1.66 13.10
CA ASP A 437 -2.47 2.86 12.36
C ASP A 437 -0.93 3.02 12.25
N ARG A 438 -0.22 2.26 13.09
CA ARG A 438 1.21 1.99 13.08
C ARG A 438 1.44 0.64 13.78
N SER A 439 2.68 0.19 13.81
CA SER A 439 3.10 -0.95 14.61
C SER A 439 3.20 -0.59 16.11
N TYR A 440 2.57 -1.38 16.97
CA TYR A 440 2.66 -1.31 18.42
C TYR A 440 3.25 -2.61 18.95
N ARG A 441 4.38 -2.51 19.67
CA ARG A 441 4.96 -3.66 20.38
C ARG A 441 3.99 -4.17 21.45
N LEU A 442 3.95 -5.48 21.58
CA LEU A 442 3.27 -6.20 22.66
C LEU A 442 4.32 -7.03 23.40
N ASP A 443 4.02 -7.35 24.65
CA ASP A 443 4.84 -8.23 25.49
C ASP A 443 3.95 -8.95 26.49
N LYS A 444 4.55 -9.73 27.40
CA LYS A 444 3.83 -10.52 28.41
C LYS A 444 2.92 -9.69 29.33
N ASP A 445 3.23 -8.41 29.53
CA ASP A 445 2.50 -7.49 30.41
C ASP A 445 1.52 -6.63 29.58
N ASN A 446 1.75 -6.53 28.27
CA ASN A 446 1.02 -5.71 27.31
C ASN A 446 0.40 -6.56 26.20
N LEU A 447 -0.41 -7.55 26.56
CA LEU A 447 -1.05 -8.48 25.63
C LEU A 447 -2.26 -7.86 24.91
N PHE A 448 -2.49 -8.28 23.67
CA PHE A 448 -3.72 -8.00 22.93
C PHE A 448 -4.59 -9.27 22.90
N ILE A 449 -5.77 -9.22 23.52
CA ILE A 449 -6.60 -10.40 23.79
C ILE A 449 -7.99 -10.23 23.17
N VAL A 450 -8.35 -11.19 22.33
CA VAL A 450 -9.64 -11.24 21.63
C VAL A 450 -10.30 -12.59 21.85
N GLU A 451 -11.61 -12.58 22.07
CA GLU A 451 -12.45 -13.78 21.97
C GLU A 451 -13.17 -13.73 20.62
N ALA A 452 -12.92 -14.75 19.80
CA ALA A 452 -13.53 -14.92 18.49
C ALA A 452 -14.71 -15.89 18.57
N GLU A 453 -15.76 -15.55 17.84
CA GLU A 453 -16.94 -16.35 17.63
C GLU A 453 -17.17 -16.54 16.13
N LYS A 454 -18.07 -17.45 15.78
CA LYS A 454 -18.32 -17.82 14.38
C LYS A 454 -18.59 -16.63 13.44
N ASN A 455 -19.26 -15.59 13.96
CA ASN A 455 -19.68 -14.42 13.19
C ASN A 455 -19.02 -13.12 13.67
N GLY A 456 -17.90 -13.20 14.39
CA GLY A 456 -17.11 -12.02 14.69
C GLY A 456 -16.20 -12.17 15.89
N TYR A 457 -15.83 -11.06 16.51
CA TYR A 457 -14.93 -11.08 17.64
C TYR A 457 -15.20 -9.94 18.63
N LYS A 458 -14.74 -10.12 19.87
CA LYS A 458 -14.79 -9.14 20.95
C LYS A 458 -13.39 -8.89 21.50
N LEU A 459 -12.99 -7.62 21.55
CA LEU A 459 -11.78 -7.19 22.25
C LEU A 459 -11.99 -7.32 23.76
N ILE A 460 -11.20 -8.15 24.41
CA ILE A 460 -11.26 -8.37 25.87
C ILE A 460 -10.29 -7.44 26.58
N SER A 461 -9.04 -7.41 26.12
CA SER A 461 -7.99 -6.58 26.72
C SER A 461 -6.98 -6.13 25.68
N ALA A 462 -6.43 -4.95 25.87
CA ALA A 462 -5.29 -4.42 25.14
C ALA A 462 -4.65 -3.30 25.96
N PRO A 463 -3.35 -2.99 25.75
CA PRO A 463 -2.77 -1.76 26.24
C PRO A 463 -3.63 -0.57 25.82
N LYS A 464 -3.86 0.40 26.72
CA LYS A 464 -4.82 1.49 26.50
C LYS A 464 -4.64 2.18 25.13
N ILE A 465 -3.40 2.51 24.79
CA ILE A 465 -3.07 3.18 23.53
C ILE A 465 -3.45 2.33 22.30
N VAL A 466 -3.26 1.02 22.37
CA VAL A 466 -3.61 0.07 21.31
C VAL A 466 -5.13 -0.07 21.21
N GLY A 467 -5.82 -0.26 22.33
CA GLY A 467 -7.28 -0.38 22.36
C GLY A 467 -8.00 0.87 21.85
N ASP A 468 -7.47 2.06 22.16
CA ASP A 468 -8.00 3.34 21.67
C ASP A 468 -7.77 3.51 20.16
N ALA A 469 -6.56 3.17 19.66
CA ALA A 469 -6.27 3.17 18.23
C ALA A 469 -7.16 2.18 17.47
N PHE A 470 -7.34 0.96 18.00
CA PHE A 470 -8.15 -0.10 17.40
C PHE A 470 -9.62 0.34 17.23
N ARG A 471 -10.21 0.88 18.31
CA ARG A 471 -11.58 1.41 18.28
C ARG A 471 -11.72 2.60 17.33
N LYS A 472 -10.74 3.50 17.30
CA LYS A 472 -10.74 4.63 16.35
C LYS A 472 -10.71 4.13 14.90
N ARG A 473 -9.81 3.20 14.56
CA ARG A 473 -9.68 2.65 13.21
C ARG A 473 -10.98 2.02 12.72
N LYS A 474 -11.64 1.22 13.58
CA LYS A 474 -12.96 0.65 13.28
C LYS A 474 -14.01 1.74 13.05
N ARG A 475 -14.13 2.72 13.94
CA ARG A 475 -15.09 3.83 13.76
C ARG A 475 -14.87 4.59 12.46
N ASP A 476 -13.62 4.85 12.08
CA ASP A 476 -13.30 5.53 10.83
C ASP A 476 -13.65 4.67 9.61
N ALA A 477 -13.37 3.36 9.65
CA ALA A 477 -13.75 2.41 8.61
C ALA A 477 -15.28 2.30 8.44
N TRP A 478 -16.05 2.26 9.54
CA TRP A 478 -17.51 2.23 9.48
C TRP A 478 -18.08 3.49 8.84
N LYS A 479 -17.53 4.67 9.18
CA LYS A 479 -17.93 5.94 8.54
C LYS A 479 -17.69 5.91 7.03
N THR A 480 -16.58 5.32 6.58
CA THR A 480 -16.31 5.15 5.15
C THR A 480 -17.40 4.31 4.46
N ILE A 481 -17.82 3.19 5.06
CA ILE A 481 -18.92 2.36 4.51
C ILE A 481 -20.22 3.18 4.37
N LEU A 482 -20.58 3.95 5.39
CA LEU A 482 -21.79 4.79 5.37
C LEU A 482 -21.71 5.93 4.35
N GLU A 483 -20.52 6.50 4.14
CA GLU A 483 -20.31 7.52 3.10
C GLU A 483 -20.43 6.92 1.70
N GLN A 484 -19.85 5.74 1.47
CA GLN A 484 -19.96 5.02 0.20
C GLN A 484 -21.42 4.70 -0.15
N GLU A 485 -22.21 4.32 0.85
CA GLU A 485 -23.66 4.09 0.72
C GLU A 485 -24.42 5.36 0.38
N LYS A 486 -24.22 6.43 1.15
CA LYS A 486 -24.86 7.72 0.92
C LYS A 486 -24.59 8.24 -0.50
N ASN A 487 -23.36 8.09 -0.97
CA ASN A 487 -22.93 8.62 -2.26
C ASN A 487 -23.19 7.66 -3.43
N LYS A 488 -23.62 6.41 -3.18
CA LYS A 488 -23.76 5.37 -4.21
C LYS A 488 -22.45 5.20 -5.02
N SER A 489 -21.32 5.34 -4.36
CA SER A 489 -19.99 5.22 -4.97
C SER A 489 -19.59 3.76 -5.18
N LEU A 490 -20.25 2.83 -4.47
CA LEU A 490 -20.18 1.38 -4.66
C LEU A 490 -21.58 0.77 -4.76
N ASP A 491 -21.64 -0.45 -5.29
CA ASP A 491 -22.87 -1.22 -5.45
C ASP A 491 -23.43 -1.62 -4.07
N LYS A 492 -24.77 -1.60 -3.93
CA LYS A 492 -25.46 -1.89 -2.66
C LYS A 492 -25.08 -3.24 -2.06
N GLU A 493 -24.94 -4.27 -2.90
CA GLU A 493 -24.57 -5.61 -2.46
C GLU A 493 -23.16 -5.66 -1.85
N ILE A 494 -22.22 -4.92 -2.42
CA ILE A 494 -20.86 -4.79 -1.88
C ILE A 494 -20.90 -4.09 -0.52
N ILE A 495 -21.72 -3.05 -0.37
CA ILE A 495 -21.87 -2.32 0.89
C ILE A 495 -22.44 -3.23 1.98
N GLU A 496 -23.50 -3.98 1.69
CA GLU A 496 -24.09 -4.93 2.64
C GLU A 496 -23.13 -6.07 3.00
N LEU A 497 -22.33 -6.53 2.03
CA LEU A 497 -21.24 -7.47 2.30
C LEU A 497 -20.23 -6.90 3.30
N LYS A 498 -19.75 -5.66 3.07
CA LYS A 498 -18.78 -4.99 3.96
C LYS A 498 -19.31 -4.79 5.37
N LYS A 499 -20.60 -4.45 5.51
CA LYS A 499 -21.28 -4.31 6.82
C LYS A 499 -21.34 -5.64 7.56
N ARG A 500 -21.74 -6.71 6.87
CA ARG A 500 -21.84 -8.07 7.44
C ARG A 500 -20.51 -8.60 7.93
N ASN A 501 -19.44 -8.37 7.16
CA ASN A 501 -18.09 -8.85 7.48
C ASN A 501 -17.32 -7.92 8.43
N PHE A 502 -17.90 -6.81 8.87
CA PHE A 502 -17.17 -5.73 9.53
C PHE A 502 -16.44 -6.17 10.80
N ASN A 503 -16.92 -7.20 11.50
CA ASN A 503 -16.29 -7.72 12.71
C ASN A 503 -15.73 -9.13 12.53
N HIS A 504 -15.50 -9.59 11.31
CA HIS A 504 -14.92 -10.92 11.09
C HIS A 504 -13.40 -10.93 11.26
N VAL A 505 -12.85 -12.13 11.42
CA VAL A 505 -11.41 -12.39 11.26
C VAL A 505 -11.17 -12.60 9.77
N GLY A 506 -10.28 -11.79 9.20
CA GLY A 506 -9.99 -11.75 7.77
C GLY A 506 -8.89 -12.71 7.34
N GLU A 507 -7.98 -13.08 8.26
CA GLU A 507 -6.83 -13.90 7.93
C GLU A 507 -6.35 -14.73 9.11
N PHE A 508 -5.87 -15.93 8.80
CA PHE A 508 -4.98 -16.72 9.64
C PHE A 508 -3.76 -17.15 8.81
N ALA A 509 -2.57 -17.01 9.37
CA ALA A 509 -1.32 -17.28 8.67
C ALA A 509 -0.28 -17.96 9.56
N ILE A 510 0.56 -18.77 8.91
CA ILE A 510 1.71 -19.44 9.51
C ILE A 510 2.98 -18.95 8.83
N ASN A 511 3.87 -18.38 9.62
CA ASN A 511 5.00 -17.58 9.15
C ASN A 511 6.26 -18.46 9.02
N THR A 512 7.06 -18.29 7.96
CA THR A 512 8.05 -19.29 7.52
C THR A 512 9.48 -18.77 7.30
N SER A 513 9.69 -17.45 7.29
CA SER A 513 10.98 -16.85 6.94
C SER A 513 11.99 -17.03 8.08
N PRO A 514 13.06 -17.84 7.89
CA PRO A 514 14.07 -18.04 8.93
C PRO A 514 15.03 -16.85 9.05
N SER A 515 15.06 -15.97 8.05
CA SER A 515 15.94 -14.79 8.03
C SER A 515 15.29 -13.57 8.66
N ALA A 516 13.96 -13.52 8.73
CA ALA A 516 13.24 -12.50 9.48
C ALA A 516 13.50 -12.65 10.98
N ARG A 517 13.65 -11.52 11.67
CA ARG A 517 13.97 -11.47 13.11
C ARG A 517 13.08 -10.45 13.81
N LEU A 518 12.88 -10.67 15.11
CA LEU A 518 12.07 -9.81 15.95
C LEU A 518 12.59 -8.37 15.90
N CYS A 519 11.71 -7.41 15.57
CA CYS A 519 12.08 -6.01 15.42
C CYS A 519 10.90 -5.02 15.55
N ASP A 520 11.22 -3.76 15.22
CA ASP A 520 10.34 -2.63 14.84
C ASP A 520 8.94 -2.85 14.28
N TYR A 521 8.90 -3.79 13.34
CA TYR A 521 8.19 -3.57 12.10
C TYR A 521 7.31 -4.77 11.82
N LEU A 522 6.01 -4.52 11.70
CA LEU A 522 5.04 -5.58 11.41
C LEU A 522 5.47 -6.42 10.20
N ILE A 523 5.80 -5.77 9.08
CA ILE A 523 6.07 -6.45 7.80
C ILE A 523 7.20 -7.50 7.88
N VAL A 524 8.07 -7.39 8.87
CA VAL A 524 9.13 -8.38 9.14
C VAL A 524 8.64 -9.38 10.18
N ASN A 525 8.04 -8.92 11.28
CA ASN A 525 7.60 -9.78 12.37
C ASN A 525 6.54 -10.80 11.94
N GLU A 526 5.62 -10.39 11.06
CA GLU A 526 4.59 -11.26 10.50
C GLU A 526 5.15 -12.33 9.56
N LYS A 527 6.45 -12.33 9.26
CA LYS A 527 7.10 -13.35 8.41
C LYS A 527 8.03 -14.30 9.19
N ILE A 528 8.29 -14.05 10.48
CA ILE A 528 9.27 -14.81 11.27
C ILE A 528 8.87 -16.29 11.38
N ALA A 529 9.77 -17.19 11.01
CA ALA A 529 9.58 -18.64 11.12
C ALA A 529 9.14 -19.06 12.54
N ASN A 530 8.20 -20.01 12.60
CA ASN A 530 7.56 -20.49 13.83
C ASN A 530 6.66 -19.46 14.53
N MET A 531 6.32 -18.33 13.90
CA MET A 531 5.25 -17.46 14.40
C MET A 531 3.97 -17.68 13.60
N ILE A 532 2.86 -17.18 14.13
CA ILE A 532 1.59 -17.06 13.40
C ILE A 532 1.12 -15.62 13.48
N HIS A 533 0.18 -15.24 12.62
CA HIS A 533 -0.56 -14.02 12.82
C HIS A 533 -2.04 -14.20 12.45
N VAL A 534 -2.86 -13.31 13.02
CA VAL A 534 -4.30 -13.25 12.76
C VAL A 534 -4.64 -11.81 12.38
N ALA A 535 -5.41 -11.63 11.31
CA ALA A 535 -5.88 -10.31 10.89
C ALA A 535 -7.37 -10.11 11.18
N PHE A 536 -7.73 -8.95 11.72
CA PHE A 536 -9.12 -8.56 11.94
C PHE A 536 -9.62 -7.70 10.78
N GLY A 537 -10.86 -7.94 10.34
CA GLY A 537 -11.51 -7.18 9.27
C GLY A 537 -11.53 -7.93 7.94
N SER A 538 -11.03 -7.29 6.89
CA SER A 538 -11.15 -7.76 5.52
C SER A 538 -10.28 -8.99 5.29
N GLY A 539 -10.83 -9.99 4.59
CA GLY A 539 -10.06 -11.12 4.09
C GLY A 539 -9.56 -10.92 2.67
N PHE A 540 -8.79 -11.92 2.21
CA PHE A 540 -8.23 -12.06 0.86
C PHE A 540 -9.11 -12.92 -0.07
N GLU A 541 -10.42 -12.98 0.20
CA GLU A 541 -11.43 -13.53 -0.70
C GLU A 541 -12.59 -12.55 -0.87
N VAL A 542 -13.26 -12.62 -2.03
CA VAL A 542 -14.30 -11.66 -2.44
C VAL A 542 -15.47 -11.58 -1.47
N ASP A 543 -15.79 -12.67 -0.78
CA ASP A 543 -16.90 -12.77 0.17
C ASP A 543 -16.52 -12.31 1.59
N ALA A 544 -15.28 -11.86 1.80
CA ALA A 544 -14.75 -11.43 3.09
C ALA A 544 -14.35 -9.94 3.13
N ALA A 545 -14.71 -9.16 2.11
CA ALA A 545 -14.29 -7.76 1.99
C ALA A 545 -14.91 -6.84 3.08
N THR A 546 -14.09 -5.94 3.64
CA THR A 546 -14.52 -4.77 4.44
C THR A 546 -13.47 -3.63 4.40
N GLU A 547 -13.57 -2.60 5.26
CA GLU A 547 -12.80 -1.34 5.15
C GLU A 547 -11.52 -1.23 6.03
N TYR A 548 -11.15 -2.31 6.72
CA TYR A 548 -9.91 -2.37 7.49
C TYR A 548 -9.34 -3.78 7.51
N HIS A 549 -8.04 -3.87 7.79
CA HIS A 549 -7.28 -5.10 7.99
C HIS A 549 -6.21 -4.77 9.03
N MET A 550 -6.15 -5.54 10.12
CA MET A 550 -5.29 -5.25 11.27
C MET A 550 -4.67 -6.55 11.79
N ASP A 551 -3.37 -6.69 11.60
CA ASP A 551 -2.62 -7.90 11.92
C ASP A 551 -2.09 -7.87 13.34
N VAL A 552 -2.25 -8.99 14.04
CA VAL A 552 -1.60 -9.25 15.33
C VAL A 552 -0.72 -10.50 15.23
N VAL A 553 0.55 -10.35 15.58
CA VAL A 553 1.56 -11.41 15.53
C VAL A 553 1.65 -12.10 16.89
N ILE A 554 1.82 -13.42 16.83
CA ILE A 554 1.79 -14.36 17.96
C ILE A 554 3.08 -15.21 17.92
N ASP A 555 3.81 -15.21 19.03
CA ASP A 555 5.07 -15.95 19.20
C ASP A 555 4.79 -17.42 19.60
N SER A 556 4.81 -18.33 18.62
CA SER A 556 4.52 -19.75 18.91
C SER A 556 5.49 -20.39 19.89
N PRO A 557 6.84 -20.17 19.80
CA PRO A 557 7.79 -20.60 20.82
C PRO A 557 7.43 -20.13 22.23
N ARG A 558 7.16 -18.82 22.39
CA ARG A 558 6.87 -18.25 23.71
C ARG A 558 5.59 -18.82 24.32
N GLN A 559 4.56 -18.99 23.49
CA GLN A 559 3.28 -19.56 23.92
C GLN A 559 3.23 -21.10 23.87
N LYS A 560 4.35 -21.76 23.51
CA LYS A 560 4.44 -23.22 23.36
C LYS A 560 3.29 -23.80 22.54
N LEU A 561 2.97 -23.20 21.40
CA LEU A 561 1.80 -23.57 20.62
C LEU A 561 1.94 -24.94 19.96
N ASP A 562 0.86 -25.68 19.96
CA ASP A 562 0.59 -26.82 19.11
C ASP A 562 -0.38 -26.39 18.01
N ILE A 563 0.05 -26.55 16.75
CA ILE A 563 -0.71 -26.17 15.56
C ILE A 563 -0.77 -27.37 14.62
N TYR A 564 -1.99 -27.83 14.36
CA TYR A 564 -2.24 -28.94 13.46
C TYR A 564 -3.56 -28.77 12.72
N GLY A 565 -3.61 -29.26 11.49
CA GLY A 565 -4.83 -29.39 10.73
C GLY A 565 -5.58 -30.68 11.05
N VAL A 566 -6.90 -30.67 10.90
CA VAL A 566 -7.76 -31.86 11.03
C VAL A 566 -8.47 -32.09 9.71
N ASP A 567 -8.25 -33.25 9.08
CA ASP A 567 -8.90 -33.60 7.81
C ASP A 567 -10.32 -34.16 7.98
N LYS A 568 -10.98 -34.48 6.86
CA LYS A 568 -12.33 -35.05 6.83
C LYS A 568 -12.44 -36.40 7.56
N LYS A 569 -11.36 -37.17 7.60
CA LYS A 569 -11.24 -38.46 8.30
C LYS A 569 -10.83 -38.29 9.78
N LYS A 570 -10.73 -37.05 10.26
CA LYS A 570 -10.29 -36.66 11.61
C LYS A 570 -8.83 -36.99 11.92
N ASN A 571 -8.00 -37.22 10.89
CA ASN A 571 -6.56 -37.34 11.09
C ASN A 571 -5.97 -35.97 11.41
N ARG A 572 -4.93 -35.95 12.24
CA ARG A 572 -4.17 -34.75 12.58
C ARG A 572 -2.96 -34.63 11.66
N HIS A 573 -2.81 -33.47 11.04
CA HIS A 573 -1.66 -33.10 10.22
C HIS A 573 -0.88 -32.01 10.95
N TRP A 574 0.21 -32.40 11.60
CA TRP A 574 0.99 -31.51 12.44
C TRP A 574 1.76 -30.48 11.62
N ILE A 575 1.83 -29.25 12.12
CA ILE A 575 2.59 -28.14 11.53
C ILE A 575 3.61 -27.63 12.54
N ILE A 576 3.16 -27.22 13.73
CA ILE A 576 4.01 -26.78 14.82
C ILE A 576 3.68 -27.60 16.07
N LYS A 577 4.70 -28.04 16.80
CA LYS A 577 4.57 -28.71 18.10
C LYS A 577 5.45 -28.00 19.13
N SER A 578 4.86 -27.62 20.26
CA SER A 578 5.53 -26.88 21.33
C SER A 578 6.32 -25.66 20.82
N GLY A 579 5.77 -24.97 19.81
CA GLY A 579 6.33 -23.76 19.23
C GLY A 579 7.41 -23.96 18.15
N ALA A 580 7.71 -25.18 17.72
CA ALA A 580 8.63 -25.45 16.61
C ALA A 580 7.96 -26.21 15.46
N PHE A 581 8.35 -25.92 14.21
CA PHE A 581 7.95 -26.70 13.04
C PHE A 581 8.31 -28.19 13.19
N VAL A 582 7.42 -29.07 12.72
CA VAL A 582 7.60 -30.53 12.70
C VAL A 582 7.31 -31.13 11.31
N LEU A 583 7.51 -30.31 10.28
CA LEU A 583 7.23 -30.58 8.87
C LEU A 583 8.35 -31.32 8.18
#